data_AF-A0A3B5KWX6-F1
#
_entry.id   AF-A0A3B5KWX6-F1
#
_cell.length_a   1.000
_cell.length_b   1.000
_cell.length_c   1.000
_cell.angle_alpha   90.00
_cell.angle_beta   90.00
_cell.angle_gamma   90.00
#
_symmetry.space_group_name_H-M   'P 1'
#
loop_
_entity.id
_entity.type
_entity.pdbx_description
1 polymer ?
#
loop_
_entity_poly.entity_id
_entity_poly.type
_entity_poly.pdbx_seq_one_letter_code
_entity_poly.pdbx_strand_id
1 'polypeptide(L)'
;MRRLGSVQQKIPCVFLTDVKEEASRKREHQQFQVVATETVNPVALEANVDCAFATEKLDGTCCYVALYQGQPYLWARLDRKPNKQAEKRFKRHQHTHKSCKDFSWNVEEDFKTVPESWIPAHRVKHSNGHPIPDEHGHIPGWVPVQKSNKQYCWHSSVVDYELGVALVLKPGCNDDDLLEITALPLADLQDQTLELIGTNVNGNAYGLGSKKQPIHCLVPHGSIPVRNPPPVNFQLLRSWFQENCEGRVEGIVWHCNDGTLIKIHRHHLGLRWPDGETRLASRPAVVRLGGASVAYSSSEGLLSWFSPLNGQRFSRLQDVKF
;
A
#
# COMPACT_ATOMS: atom_id res chain seq x y z
N MET A 1 -5.42 3.13 19.85
CA MET A 1 -6.19 2.81 18.63
C MET A 1 -6.21 1.31 18.43
N ARG A 2 -7.37 0.72 18.09
CA ARG A 2 -7.45 -0.67 17.64
C ARG A 2 -6.59 -0.77 16.37
N ARG A 3 -5.59 -1.65 16.34
CA ARG A 3 -4.72 -1.81 15.16
C ARG A 3 -5.58 -2.35 14.02
N LEU A 4 -5.83 -1.52 13.02
CA LEU A 4 -6.64 -1.87 11.85
C LEU A 4 -5.89 -2.88 10.98
N GLY A 5 -6.63 -3.67 10.20
CA GLY A 5 -6.16 -4.93 9.61
C GLY A 5 -4.85 -4.80 8.84
N SER A 6 -3.96 -5.79 9.02
CA SER A 6 -2.70 -5.90 8.30
C SER A 6 -2.91 -6.51 6.91
N VAL A 7 -2.25 -5.96 5.89
CA VAL A 7 -2.33 -6.40 4.49
C VAL A 7 -1.55 -7.70 4.29
N GLN A 8 -2.12 -8.82 4.72
CA GLN A 8 -1.48 -10.15 4.67
C GLN A 8 -1.91 -10.99 3.46
N GLN A 9 -2.78 -10.44 2.61
CA GLN A 9 -3.24 -11.08 1.37
C GLN A 9 -3.62 -10.02 0.34
N LYS A 10 -3.90 -10.44 -0.90
CA LYS A 10 -4.43 -9.53 -1.92
C LYS A 10 -5.82 -9.06 -1.49
N ILE A 11 -5.97 -7.76 -1.29
CA ILE A 11 -7.25 -7.15 -0.91
C ILE A 11 -8.21 -7.20 -2.13
N PRO A 12 -9.38 -7.86 -2.04
CA PRO A 12 -10.35 -7.95 -3.12
C PRO A 12 -11.02 -6.60 -3.40
N CYS A 13 -11.51 -6.45 -4.63
CA CYS A 13 -12.34 -5.31 -5.00
C CYS A 13 -13.74 -5.42 -4.37
N VAL A 14 -14.32 -4.29 -3.94
CA VAL A 14 -15.68 -4.20 -3.37
C VAL A 14 -16.75 -4.63 -4.38
N PHE A 15 -16.48 -4.47 -5.67
CA PHE A 15 -17.27 -5.02 -6.76
C PHE A 15 -16.54 -6.19 -7.42
N LEU A 16 -17.29 -7.09 -8.04
CA LEU A 16 -16.70 -8.09 -8.94
C LEU A 16 -15.96 -7.37 -10.07
N THR A 17 -14.80 -7.89 -10.47
CA THR A 17 -13.98 -7.31 -11.54
C THR A 17 -14.04 -8.14 -12.80
N ASP A 18 -13.97 -7.48 -13.94
CA ASP A 18 -13.93 -8.09 -15.27
C ASP A 18 -12.76 -7.53 -16.08
N VAL A 19 -12.29 -8.28 -17.07
CA VAL A 19 -11.23 -7.87 -17.99
C VAL A 19 -11.87 -7.44 -19.30
N LYS A 20 -11.66 -6.17 -19.67
CA LYS A 20 -12.08 -5.61 -20.96
C LYS A 20 -10.89 -5.51 -21.91
N GLU A 21 -11.05 -5.98 -23.14
CA GLU A 21 -10.09 -5.87 -24.23
C GLU A 21 -10.12 -4.45 -24.84
N GLU A 22 -9.76 -3.46 -24.02
CA GLU A 22 -9.64 -2.07 -24.40
C GLU A 22 -8.42 -1.43 -23.74
N ALA A 23 -7.90 -0.36 -24.34
CA ALA A 23 -6.67 0.29 -23.87
C ALA A 23 -6.78 0.72 -22.39
N SER A 24 -5.77 0.38 -21.60
CA SER A 24 -5.72 0.70 -20.19
C SER A 24 -5.63 2.19 -19.93
N ARG A 25 -6.52 2.70 -19.07
CA ARG A 25 -6.45 4.07 -18.56
C ARG A 25 -5.35 4.28 -17.52
N LYS A 26 -4.72 3.20 -17.05
CA LYS A 26 -3.67 3.22 -16.00
C LYS A 26 -2.26 3.04 -16.57
N ARG A 27 -2.10 2.28 -17.65
CA ARG A 27 -0.79 1.90 -18.21
C ARG A 27 -0.75 2.13 -19.70
N GLU A 28 0.21 2.93 -20.15
CA GLU A 28 0.47 3.10 -21.58
C GLU A 28 0.82 1.75 -22.21
N HIS A 29 0.35 1.53 -23.45
CA HIS A 29 0.55 0.31 -24.25
C HIS A 29 -0.10 -0.99 -23.75
N GLN A 30 -0.84 -0.97 -22.63
CA GLN A 30 -1.63 -2.13 -22.22
C GLN A 30 -2.98 -2.14 -22.96
N GLN A 31 -3.25 -3.20 -23.73
CA GLN A 31 -4.44 -3.33 -24.60
C GLN A 31 -5.68 -3.91 -23.89
N PHE A 32 -5.61 -4.10 -22.58
CA PHE A 32 -6.73 -4.56 -21.76
C PHE A 32 -6.80 -3.76 -20.45
N GLN A 33 -7.95 -3.74 -19.80
CA GLN A 33 -8.09 -3.20 -18.46
C GLN A 33 -9.00 -4.03 -17.56
N VAL A 34 -8.63 -4.06 -16.27
CA VAL A 34 -9.46 -4.66 -15.22
C VAL A 34 -10.38 -3.57 -14.69
N VAL A 35 -11.69 -3.78 -14.80
CA VAL A 35 -12.72 -2.85 -14.35
C VAL A 35 -13.66 -3.53 -13.36
N ALA A 36 -14.23 -2.75 -12.45
CA ALA A 36 -15.32 -3.18 -11.62
C ALA A 36 -16.61 -3.27 -12.45
N THR A 37 -17.39 -4.30 -12.18
CA THR A 37 -18.80 -4.41 -12.55
C THR A 37 -19.65 -3.62 -11.55
N GLU A 38 -20.95 -3.49 -11.79
CA GLU A 38 -21.88 -2.88 -10.82
C GLU A 38 -22.29 -3.86 -9.70
N THR A 39 -21.90 -5.12 -9.79
CA THR A 39 -22.24 -6.17 -8.82
C THR A 39 -21.28 -6.13 -7.64
N VAL A 40 -21.82 -5.95 -6.42
CA VAL A 40 -21.04 -6.02 -5.18
C VAL A 40 -20.46 -7.44 -5.03
N ASN A 41 -19.19 -7.51 -4.64
CA ASN A 41 -18.50 -8.77 -4.42
C ASN A 41 -19.13 -9.50 -3.21
N PRO A 42 -19.51 -10.78 -3.34
CA PRO A 42 -20.06 -11.56 -2.22
C PRO A 42 -19.19 -11.51 -0.96
N VAL A 43 -17.86 -11.50 -1.11
CA VAL A 43 -16.91 -11.38 0.01
C VAL A 43 -17.09 -10.06 0.77
N ALA A 44 -17.44 -8.97 0.09
CA ALA A 44 -17.69 -7.68 0.72
C ALA A 44 -19.04 -7.66 1.46
N LEU A 45 -20.07 -8.33 0.93
CA LEU A 45 -21.37 -8.48 1.59
C LEU A 45 -21.26 -9.34 2.84
N GLU A 46 -20.59 -10.49 2.74
CA GLU A 46 -20.33 -11.40 3.86
C GLU A 46 -19.55 -10.72 4.99
N ALA A 47 -18.62 -9.83 4.65
CA ALA A 47 -17.85 -9.04 5.61
C ALA A 47 -18.61 -7.83 6.19
N ASN A 48 -19.87 -7.58 5.77
CA ASN A 48 -20.68 -6.43 6.17
C ASN A 48 -19.97 -5.07 5.93
N VAL A 49 -19.52 -4.85 4.69
CA VAL A 49 -18.72 -3.68 4.29
C VAL A 49 -19.39 -2.33 4.58
N ASP A 50 -20.72 -2.25 4.62
CA ASP A 50 -21.45 -1.01 4.92
C ASP A 50 -21.25 -0.51 6.35
N CYS A 51 -20.84 -1.40 7.26
CA CYS A 51 -20.51 -1.07 8.65
C CYS A 51 -18.99 -0.92 8.88
N ALA A 52 -18.18 -1.01 7.82
CA ALA A 52 -16.72 -1.03 7.91
C ALA A 52 -16.13 0.39 8.02
N PHE A 53 -14.96 0.48 8.65
CA PHE A 53 -14.22 1.73 8.73
C PHE A 53 -13.48 2.01 7.42
N ALA A 54 -13.76 3.14 6.78
CA ALA A 54 -13.17 3.51 5.48
C ALA A 54 -11.91 4.36 5.65
N THR A 55 -10.87 4.03 4.88
CA THR A 55 -9.58 4.71 4.89
C THR A 55 -9.10 4.96 3.47
N GLU A 56 -8.26 5.98 3.31
CA GLU A 56 -7.67 6.30 2.02
C GLU A 56 -6.79 5.13 1.57
N LYS A 57 -7.02 4.64 0.35
CA LYS A 57 -6.04 3.75 -0.28
C LYS A 57 -4.89 4.62 -0.76
N LEU A 58 -3.68 4.35 -0.26
CA LEU A 58 -2.50 5.05 -0.73
C LEU A 58 -1.89 4.38 -1.97
N ASP A 59 -1.30 5.19 -2.84
CA ASP A 59 -0.50 4.74 -3.98
C ASP A 59 0.97 4.70 -3.60
N GLY A 60 1.29 3.69 -2.79
CA GLY A 60 2.63 3.39 -2.32
C GLY A 60 3.06 1.97 -2.66
N THR A 61 4.18 1.57 -2.06
CA THR A 61 4.59 0.17 -2.03
C THR A 61 4.40 -0.40 -0.63
N CYS A 62 3.65 -1.49 -0.54
CA CYS A 62 3.31 -2.13 0.72
C CYS A 62 4.57 -2.66 1.45
N CYS A 63 4.62 -2.39 2.74
CA CYS A 63 5.68 -2.76 3.67
C CYS A 63 5.07 -3.45 4.90
N TYR A 64 5.91 -4.13 5.66
CA TYR A 64 5.54 -4.77 6.93
C TYR A 64 6.69 -4.62 7.92
N VAL A 65 6.40 -4.49 9.21
CA VAL A 65 7.44 -4.49 10.24
C VAL A 65 7.32 -5.75 11.07
N ALA A 66 8.40 -6.53 11.11
CA ALA A 66 8.51 -7.76 11.87
C ALA A 66 9.95 -8.04 12.27
N LEU A 67 10.14 -9.02 13.15
CA LEU A 67 11.47 -9.40 13.62
C LEU A 67 12.29 -10.03 12.48
N TYR A 68 13.52 -9.54 12.32
CA TYR A 68 14.56 -10.17 11.51
C TYR A 68 15.81 -10.27 12.37
N GLN A 69 16.35 -11.49 12.53
CA GLN A 69 17.52 -11.74 13.38
C GLN A 69 17.35 -11.20 14.83
N GLY A 70 16.13 -11.32 15.36
CA GLY A 70 15.81 -10.88 16.73
C GLY A 70 15.55 -9.38 16.91
N GLN A 71 15.59 -8.58 15.85
CA GLN A 71 15.37 -7.13 15.92
C GLN A 71 14.20 -6.68 15.03
N PRO A 72 13.39 -5.67 15.43
CA PRO A 72 12.38 -5.08 14.57
C PRO A 72 12.99 -4.56 13.26
N TYR A 73 12.41 -4.98 12.14
CA TYR A 73 12.96 -4.68 10.82
C TYR A 73 11.84 -4.34 9.84
N LEU A 74 12.14 -3.46 8.88
CA LEU A 74 11.25 -3.20 7.75
C LEU A 74 11.38 -4.31 6.71
N TRP A 75 10.25 -4.81 6.24
CA TRP A 75 10.12 -5.80 5.19
C TRP A 75 9.39 -5.20 4.00
N ALA A 76 9.91 -5.40 2.80
CA ALA A 76 9.27 -5.01 1.56
C ALA A 76 8.41 -6.16 1.02
N ARG A 77 7.29 -5.81 0.38
CA ARG A 77 6.43 -6.78 -0.27
C ARG A 77 7.13 -7.43 -1.47
N LEU A 78 7.20 -8.76 -1.47
CA LEU A 78 7.66 -9.55 -2.61
C LEU A 78 6.71 -10.72 -2.85
N ASP A 79 5.80 -10.57 -3.81
CA ASP A 79 4.93 -11.67 -4.22
C ASP A 79 5.74 -12.68 -5.04
N ARG A 80 5.70 -13.96 -4.66
CA ARG A 80 6.21 -15.05 -5.49
C ARG A 80 5.19 -15.31 -6.60
N LYS A 81 5.62 -15.11 -7.84
CA LYS A 81 4.78 -15.14 -9.05
C LYS A 81 5.13 -16.35 -9.94
N PRO A 82 4.23 -16.75 -10.84
CA PRO A 82 4.52 -17.81 -11.79
C PRO A 82 5.68 -17.42 -12.71
N ASN A 83 6.41 -18.41 -13.19
CA ASN A 83 7.38 -18.26 -14.26
C ASN A 83 6.66 -18.06 -15.61
N LYS A 84 7.41 -17.71 -16.66
CA LYS A 84 6.83 -17.39 -17.98
C LYS A 84 6.05 -18.56 -18.59
N GLN A 85 6.50 -19.80 -18.39
CA GLN A 85 5.87 -20.99 -18.94
C GLN A 85 4.54 -21.28 -18.24
N ALA A 86 4.55 -21.24 -16.91
CA ALA A 86 3.37 -21.42 -16.08
C ALA A 86 2.33 -20.33 -16.31
N GLU A 87 2.75 -19.06 -16.43
CA GLU A 87 1.86 -17.95 -16.76
C GLU A 87 1.18 -18.16 -18.12
N LYS A 88 1.91 -18.66 -19.13
CA LYS A 88 1.33 -18.97 -20.45
C LYS A 88 0.33 -20.12 -20.38
N ARG A 89 0.63 -21.17 -19.59
CA ARG A 89 -0.28 -22.31 -19.36
C ARG A 89 -1.57 -21.85 -18.66
N PHE A 90 -1.43 -21.01 -17.65
CA PHE A 90 -2.57 -20.45 -16.91
C PHE A 90 -3.45 -19.58 -17.80
N LYS A 91 -2.88 -18.64 -18.57
CA LYS A 91 -3.64 -17.82 -19.52
C LYS A 91 -4.41 -18.67 -20.53
N ARG A 92 -3.78 -19.73 -21.07
CA ARG A 92 -4.46 -20.66 -21.97
C ARG A 92 -5.65 -21.34 -21.30
N HIS A 93 -5.49 -21.81 -20.06
CA HIS A 93 -6.58 -22.40 -19.28
C HIS A 93 -7.74 -21.42 -19.09
N GLN A 94 -7.44 -20.18 -18.70
CA GLN A 94 -8.43 -19.12 -18.52
C GLN A 94 -9.21 -18.86 -19.81
N HIS A 95 -8.54 -18.81 -20.97
CA HIS A 95 -9.21 -18.64 -22.26
C HIS A 95 -10.11 -19.83 -22.63
N THR A 96 -9.65 -21.06 -22.38
CA THR A 96 -10.42 -22.27 -22.73
C THR A 96 -11.63 -22.48 -21.82
N HIS A 97 -11.49 -22.30 -20.52
CA HIS A 97 -12.51 -22.65 -19.54
C HIS A 97 -13.32 -21.44 -19.03
N LYS A 98 -12.96 -20.22 -19.44
CA LYS A 98 -13.50 -18.95 -18.91
C LYS A 98 -13.54 -18.90 -17.37
N SER A 99 -12.62 -19.61 -16.74
CA SER A 99 -12.59 -19.82 -15.30
C SER A 99 -11.14 -20.05 -14.88
N CYS A 100 -10.82 -19.58 -13.66
CA CYS A 100 -9.55 -19.90 -13.00
C CYS A 100 -9.69 -21.17 -12.15
N LYS A 101 -10.91 -21.69 -11.97
CA LYS A 101 -11.18 -22.90 -11.19
C LYS A 101 -10.51 -24.11 -11.85
N ASP A 102 -10.15 -25.07 -11.02
CA ASP A 102 -9.59 -26.37 -11.40
C ASP A 102 -8.19 -26.33 -12.06
N PHE A 103 -7.55 -25.15 -12.12
CA PHE A 103 -6.16 -25.07 -12.52
C PHE A 103 -5.24 -25.53 -11.38
N SER A 104 -4.46 -26.59 -11.61
CA SER A 104 -3.49 -27.08 -10.65
C SER A 104 -2.10 -26.48 -10.89
N TRP A 105 -1.59 -25.80 -9.86
CA TRP A 105 -0.25 -25.23 -9.80
C TRP A 105 0.73 -26.24 -9.18
N ASN A 106 1.86 -26.47 -9.84
CA ASN A 106 3.03 -27.11 -9.26
C ASN A 106 3.91 -26.04 -8.60
N VAL A 107 3.84 -25.89 -7.28
CA VAL A 107 4.53 -24.82 -6.52
C VAL A 107 6.06 -24.87 -6.68
N GLU A 108 6.63 -26.05 -6.93
CA GLU A 108 8.08 -26.23 -7.09
C GLU A 108 8.56 -25.75 -8.46
N GLU A 109 7.83 -26.11 -9.52
CA GLU A 109 8.24 -25.87 -10.91
C GLU A 109 7.66 -24.57 -11.49
N ASP A 110 6.42 -24.22 -11.17
CA ASP A 110 5.68 -23.15 -11.85
C ASP A 110 6.08 -21.74 -11.39
N PHE A 111 6.84 -21.60 -10.30
CA PHE A 111 7.06 -20.31 -9.65
C PHE A 111 8.50 -19.85 -9.71
N LYS A 112 8.69 -18.54 -9.74
CA LYS A 112 10.02 -17.94 -9.63
C LYS A 112 10.65 -18.27 -8.28
N THR A 113 11.98 -18.34 -8.27
CA THR A 113 12.76 -18.44 -7.03
C THR A 113 12.64 -17.14 -6.24
N VAL A 114 12.70 -17.28 -4.93
CA VAL A 114 12.73 -16.17 -3.97
C VAL A 114 13.98 -16.28 -3.12
N PRO A 115 14.47 -15.18 -2.51
CA PRO A 115 15.58 -15.23 -1.56
C PRO A 115 15.26 -16.14 -0.38
N GLU A 116 16.29 -16.71 0.26
CA GLU A 116 16.13 -17.55 1.45
C GLU A 116 15.46 -16.81 2.61
N SER A 117 15.68 -15.51 2.73
CA SER A 117 15.05 -14.66 3.74
C SER A 117 13.59 -14.32 3.44
N TRP A 118 13.03 -14.80 2.32
CA TRP A 118 11.62 -14.58 1.99
C TRP A 118 10.71 -15.36 2.92
N ILE A 119 9.66 -14.71 3.43
CA ILE A 119 8.62 -15.35 4.24
C ILE A 119 7.24 -15.16 3.59
N PRO A 120 6.35 -16.16 3.63
CA PRO A 120 4.98 -15.98 3.19
C PRO A 120 4.24 -15.01 4.10
N ALA A 121 3.31 -14.24 3.55
CA ALA A 121 2.45 -13.38 4.35
C ALA A 121 1.52 -14.22 5.23
N HIS A 122 1.15 -13.71 6.41
CA HIS A 122 0.56 -14.53 7.49
C HIS A 122 -0.77 -15.20 7.12
N ARG A 123 -1.56 -14.60 6.21
CA ARG A 123 -2.86 -15.13 5.77
C ARG A 123 -2.78 -15.96 4.48
N VAL A 124 -1.59 -16.27 3.98
CA VAL A 124 -1.41 -17.19 2.87
C VAL A 124 -1.83 -18.59 3.29
N LYS A 125 -2.67 -19.24 2.49
CA LYS A 125 -3.09 -20.62 2.72
C LYS A 125 -1.89 -21.56 2.57
N HIS A 126 -1.88 -22.65 3.31
CA HIS A 126 -0.84 -23.67 3.25
C HIS A 126 -1.44 -25.05 2.94
N SER A 127 -0.71 -25.86 2.19
CA SER A 127 -1.01 -27.27 1.94
C SER A 127 0.27 -28.08 2.16
N ASN A 128 0.22 -29.12 3.00
CA ASN A 128 1.39 -29.91 3.40
C ASN A 128 2.58 -29.06 3.88
N GLY A 129 2.32 -27.97 4.61
CA GLY A 129 3.36 -27.05 5.10
C GLY A 129 3.91 -26.05 4.07
N HIS A 130 3.47 -26.12 2.81
CA HIS A 130 3.92 -25.20 1.76
C HIS A 130 2.86 -24.14 1.44
N PRO A 131 3.26 -22.87 1.20
CA PRO A 131 2.32 -21.82 0.83
C PRO A 131 1.74 -22.07 -0.56
N ILE A 132 0.42 -21.94 -0.69
CA ILE A 132 -0.29 -22.10 -1.96
C ILE A 132 -0.67 -20.75 -2.58
N PRO A 133 -0.69 -20.64 -3.92
CA PRO A 133 -1.06 -19.41 -4.62
C PRO A 133 -2.55 -19.05 -4.44
N ASP A 134 -2.85 -17.77 -4.60
CA ASP A 134 -4.21 -17.29 -4.81
C ASP A 134 -4.76 -17.72 -6.18
N GLU A 135 -6.03 -17.40 -6.45
CA GLU A 135 -6.73 -17.74 -7.70
C GLU A 135 -6.05 -17.20 -8.96
N HIS A 136 -5.14 -16.23 -8.83
CA HIS A 136 -4.39 -15.63 -9.91
C HIS A 136 -2.93 -16.10 -9.99
N GLY A 137 -2.55 -17.08 -9.17
CA GLY A 137 -1.19 -17.62 -9.18
C GLY A 137 -0.20 -16.77 -8.38
N HIS A 138 -0.63 -15.91 -7.46
CA HIS A 138 0.29 -15.13 -6.61
C HIS A 138 0.40 -15.71 -5.21
N ILE A 139 1.61 -15.76 -4.68
CA ILE A 139 1.88 -16.07 -3.28
C ILE A 139 2.45 -14.81 -2.62
N PRO A 140 1.61 -14.05 -1.89
CA PRO A 140 2.03 -12.97 -1.01
C PRO A 140 3.21 -13.30 -0.12
N GLY A 141 4.19 -12.40 -0.03
CA GLY A 141 5.29 -12.55 0.92
C GLY A 141 6.12 -11.32 1.12
N TRP A 142 7.16 -11.46 1.94
CA TRP A 142 7.94 -10.38 2.49
C TRP A 142 9.43 -10.71 2.40
N VAL A 143 10.26 -9.69 2.18
CA VAL A 143 11.73 -9.79 2.31
C VAL A 143 12.27 -8.64 3.16
N PRO A 144 13.29 -8.88 3.98
CA PRO A 144 13.84 -7.82 4.83
C PRO A 144 14.54 -6.76 3.97
N VAL A 145 14.36 -5.49 4.33
CA VAL A 145 14.94 -4.33 3.64
C VAL A 145 16.39 -4.14 4.10
N GLN A 146 17.32 -4.82 3.45
CA GLN A 146 18.74 -4.69 3.78
C GLN A 146 19.35 -3.48 3.06
N LYS A 147 20.21 -2.70 3.75
CA LYS A 147 20.91 -1.51 3.18
C LYS A 147 21.66 -1.81 1.88
N SER A 148 22.19 -3.02 1.72
CA SER A 148 22.93 -3.46 0.52
C SER A 148 22.04 -3.75 -0.69
N ASN A 149 20.73 -3.92 -0.50
CA ASN A 149 19.81 -4.29 -1.58
C ASN A 149 19.30 -3.05 -2.32
N LYS A 150 19.88 -2.77 -3.49
CA LYS A 150 19.49 -1.65 -4.36
C LYS A 150 18.03 -1.66 -4.79
N GLN A 151 17.38 -2.82 -4.84
CA GLN A 151 15.95 -2.92 -5.17
C GLN A 151 15.07 -2.16 -4.16
N TYR A 152 15.49 -2.12 -2.89
CA TYR A 152 14.73 -1.52 -1.80
C TYR A 152 15.42 -0.27 -1.23
N CYS A 153 16.26 0.41 -2.01
CA CYS A 153 16.98 1.61 -1.57
C CYS A 153 16.05 2.69 -1.00
N TRP A 154 14.86 2.90 -1.58
CA TRP A 154 13.89 3.87 -1.05
C TRP A 154 13.23 3.42 0.26
N HIS A 155 13.04 2.12 0.44
CA HIS A 155 12.57 1.58 1.72
C HIS A 155 13.64 1.76 2.79
N SER A 156 14.91 1.52 2.43
CA SER A 156 16.04 1.72 3.33
C SER A 156 16.25 3.19 3.69
N SER A 157 15.78 4.15 2.88
CA SER A 157 15.97 5.59 3.12
C SER A 157 15.10 6.15 4.24
N VAL A 158 14.03 5.45 4.61
CA VAL A 158 13.06 5.89 5.63
C VAL A 158 13.26 5.18 6.98
N VAL A 159 14.32 4.40 7.12
CA VAL A 159 14.63 3.66 8.35
C VAL A 159 16.07 3.88 8.76
N ASP A 160 16.28 4.03 10.05
CA ASP A 160 17.60 3.97 10.67
C ASP A 160 17.61 2.78 11.64
N TYR A 161 18.29 1.72 11.24
CA TYR A 161 18.38 0.49 12.04
C TYR A 161 19.32 0.62 13.24
N GLU A 162 20.24 1.59 13.24
CA GLU A 162 21.14 1.82 14.38
C GLU A 162 20.40 2.54 15.49
N LEU A 163 19.55 3.50 15.12
CA LEU A 163 18.64 4.19 16.04
C LEU A 163 17.33 3.42 16.29
N GLY A 164 17.05 2.39 15.49
CA GLY A 164 15.84 1.58 15.59
C GLY A 164 14.55 2.35 15.27
N VAL A 165 14.60 3.35 14.40
CA VAL A 165 13.47 4.25 14.08
C VAL A 165 13.13 4.25 12.59
N ALA A 166 11.90 4.66 12.28
CA ALA A 166 11.42 4.92 10.93
C ALA A 166 10.79 6.30 10.80
N LEU A 167 10.94 6.94 9.63
CA LEU A 167 10.27 8.17 9.27
C LEU A 167 8.83 7.86 8.81
N VAL A 168 7.87 8.38 9.55
CA VAL A 168 6.45 8.05 9.44
C VAL A 168 5.63 9.31 9.17
N LEU A 169 4.67 9.20 8.27
CA LEU A 169 3.59 10.16 8.09
C LEU A 169 2.30 9.56 8.70
N LYS A 170 1.64 10.30 9.58
CA LYS A 170 0.41 9.88 10.26
C LYS A 170 -0.51 11.09 10.52
N PRO A 171 -1.79 10.92 10.89
CA PRO A 171 -2.60 12.02 11.40
C PRO A 171 -2.01 12.60 12.70
N GLY A 172 -2.18 13.90 12.90
CA GLY A 172 -1.78 14.58 14.13
C GLY A 172 -2.67 14.20 15.31
N CYS A 173 -2.10 14.09 16.52
CA CYS A 173 -2.82 13.58 17.70
C CYS A 173 -4.07 14.39 18.11
N ASN A 174 -4.14 15.68 17.76
CA ASN A 174 -5.19 16.61 18.21
C ASN A 174 -6.04 17.17 17.06
N ASP A 175 -5.67 16.86 15.81
CA ASP A 175 -6.30 17.42 14.61
C ASP A 175 -6.17 16.40 13.49
N ASP A 176 -7.28 15.73 13.18
CA ASP A 176 -7.35 14.71 12.13
C ASP A 176 -7.16 15.28 10.72
N ASP A 177 -7.24 16.60 10.52
CA ASP A 177 -6.90 17.23 9.24
C ASP A 177 -5.40 17.50 9.10
N LEU A 178 -4.70 17.71 10.21
CA LEU A 178 -3.25 17.89 10.25
C LEU A 178 -2.52 16.56 10.06
N LEU A 179 -1.55 16.54 9.17
CA LEU A 179 -0.59 15.44 9.05
C LEU A 179 0.67 15.72 9.87
N GLU A 180 1.27 14.67 10.41
CA GLU A 180 2.51 14.73 11.18
C GLU A 180 3.55 13.84 10.51
N ILE A 181 4.68 14.44 10.11
CA ILE A 181 5.91 13.73 9.77
C ILE A 181 6.73 13.59 11.06
N THR A 182 6.99 12.36 11.47
CA THR A 182 7.67 12.07 12.74
C THR A 182 8.60 10.86 12.61
N ALA A 183 9.46 10.67 13.60
CA ALA A 183 10.25 9.44 13.74
C ALA A 183 9.61 8.57 14.82
N LEU A 184 9.31 7.31 14.48
CA LEU A 184 8.77 6.32 15.43
C LEU A 184 9.74 5.13 15.59
N PRO A 185 9.89 4.58 16.80
CA PRO A 185 10.55 3.29 16.99
C PRO A 185 9.94 2.21 16.09
N LEU A 186 10.79 1.41 15.45
CA LEU A 186 10.34 0.26 14.65
C LEU A 186 9.56 -0.75 15.52
N ALA A 187 9.89 -0.86 16.80
CA ALA A 187 9.16 -1.69 17.76
C ALA A 187 7.68 -1.27 17.89
N ASP A 188 7.38 0.03 17.82
CA ASP A 188 6.00 0.53 17.90
C ASP A 188 5.18 0.17 16.65
N LEU A 189 5.88 0.00 15.53
CA LEU A 189 5.32 -0.40 14.23
C LEU A 189 5.23 -1.92 14.06
N GLN A 190 5.70 -2.71 15.02
CA GLN A 190 5.73 -4.16 14.91
C GLN A 190 4.35 -4.75 14.63
N ASP A 191 4.32 -5.69 13.68
CA ASP A 191 3.15 -6.37 13.14
C ASP A 191 2.16 -5.47 12.37
N GLN A 192 2.59 -4.27 12.01
CA GLN A 192 1.82 -3.36 11.16
C GLN A 192 2.28 -3.44 9.71
N THR A 193 1.32 -3.39 8.79
CA THR A 193 1.61 -3.09 7.39
C THR A 193 1.56 -1.59 7.16
N LEU A 194 2.46 -1.09 6.31
CA LEU A 194 2.59 0.32 5.97
C LEU A 194 2.63 0.47 4.45
N GLU A 195 2.42 1.68 3.97
CA GLU A 195 2.69 2.05 2.59
C GLU A 195 3.88 2.99 2.56
N LEU A 196 4.93 2.64 1.81
CA LEU A 196 5.98 3.58 1.48
C LEU A 196 5.46 4.49 0.37
N ILE A 197 5.48 5.80 0.60
CA ILE A 197 5.19 6.83 -0.41
C ILE A 197 6.38 7.77 -0.55
N GLY A 198 6.49 8.47 -1.68
CA GLY A 198 7.54 9.48 -1.85
C GLY A 198 7.93 9.78 -3.28
N THR A 199 8.96 10.61 -3.42
CA THR A 199 9.44 11.16 -4.70
C THR A 199 9.73 10.10 -5.76
N ASN A 200 10.22 8.92 -5.35
CA ASN A 200 10.61 7.85 -6.27
C ASN A 200 9.67 6.65 -6.25
N VAL A 201 8.48 6.81 -5.65
CA VAL A 201 7.49 5.73 -5.53
C VAL A 201 6.31 6.05 -6.43
N ASN A 202 5.92 5.09 -7.28
CA ASN A 202 4.72 5.12 -8.13
C ASN A 202 4.49 6.46 -8.87
N GLY A 203 5.56 7.07 -9.39
CA GLY A 203 5.48 8.31 -10.16
C GLY A 203 5.27 9.59 -9.33
N ASN A 204 5.47 9.53 -8.01
CA ASN A 204 5.28 10.65 -7.08
C ASN A 204 3.86 11.23 -7.09
N ALA A 205 2.86 10.37 -6.95
CA ALA A 205 1.45 10.73 -6.98
C ALA A 205 1.02 11.83 -5.98
N TYR A 206 1.85 12.07 -4.95
CA TYR A 206 1.60 13.03 -3.87
C TYR A 206 2.52 14.27 -3.93
N GLY A 207 3.37 14.39 -4.96
CA GLY A 207 4.22 15.57 -5.14
C GLY A 207 5.24 15.79 -4.01
N LEU A 208 5.68 14.73 -3.34
CA LEU A 208 6.62 14.84 -2.22
C LEU A 208 8.04 15.07 -2.73
N GLY A 209 8.71 16.08 -2.18
CA GLY A 209 10.10 16.40 -2.49
C GLY A 209 10.38 16.61 -3.98
N SER A 210 11.65 16.48 -4.36
CA SER A 210 12.09 16.57 -5.76
C SER A 210 13.20 15.57 -6.04
N LYS A 211 13.53 15.33 -7.32
CA LYS A 211 14.66 14.44 -7.67
C LYS A 211 15.99 14.86 -7.04
N LYS A 212 16.19 16.15 -6.74
CA LYS A 212 17.39 16.68 -6.08
C LYS A 212 17.32 16.53 -4.56
N GLN A 213 16.12 16.57 -4.00
CA GLN A 213 15.83 16.50 -2.57
C GLN A 213 14.67 15.53 -2.36
N PRO A 214 14.91 14.22 -2.49
CA PRO A 214 13.84 13.24 -2.39
C PRO A 214 13.30 13.18 -0.97
N ILE A 215 11.98 12.99 -0.86
CA ILE A 215 11.26 12.77 0.40
C ILE A 215 10.46 11.48 0.27
N HIS A 216 10.59 10.63 1.27
CA HIS A 216 9.86 9.38 1.41
C HIS A 216 9.38 9.23 2.85
N CYS A 217 8.21 8.61 3.06
CA CYS A 217 7.70 8.31 4.39
C CYS A 217 6.97 6.97 4.37
N LEU A 218 6.95 6.29 5.51
CA LEU A 218 6.02 5.18 5.75
C LEU A 218 4.69 5.74 6.26
N VAL A 219 3.59 5.23 5.74
CA VAL A 219 2.24 5.56 6.25
C VAL A 219 1.62 4.28 6.80
N PRO A 220 1.28 4.19 8.10
CA PRO A 220 0.65 3.01 8.66
C PRO A 220 -0.68 2.75 7.94
N HIS A 221 -0.90 1.51 7.51
CA HIS A 221 -2.10 1.15 6.78
C HIS A 221 -3.35 1.38 7.64
N GLY A 222 -4.38 2.00 7.05
CA GLY A 222 -5.61 2.35 7.76
C GLY A 222 -5.51 3.57 8.67
N SER A 223 -4.39 4.29 8.70
CA SER A 223 -4.24 5.49 9.53
C SER A 223 -4.93 6.73 8.97
N ILE A 224 -5.18 6.80 7.67
CA ILE A 224 -5.78 7.98 7.01
C ILE A 224 -7.28 7.73 6.78
N PRO A 225 -8.19 8.27 7.62
CA PRO A 225 -9.62 8.04 7.46
C PRO A 225 -10.20 8.75 6.24
N VAL A 226 -11.23 8.14 5.64
CA VAL A 226 -12.18 8.85 4.77
C VAL A 226 -13.37 9.23 5.64
N ARG A 227 -13.64 10.53 5.81
CA ARG A 227 -14.63 11.03 6.79
C ARG A 227 -16.05 10.72 6.39
N ASN A 228 -16.41 10.97 5.13
CA ASN A 228 -17.76 10.77 4.61
C ASN A 228 -17.70 9.89 3.37
N PRO A 229 -17.33 8.59 3.51
CA PRO A 229 -17.30 7.70 2.38
C PRO A 229 -18.73 7.56 1.82
N PRO A 230 -18.92 7.57 0.49
CA PRO A 230 -20.22 7.28 -0.09
C PRO A 230 -20.62 5.82 0.21
N PRO A 231 -21.92 5.49 0.20
CA PRO A 231 -22.38 4.11 0.32
C PRO A 231 -21.72 3.20 -0.73
N VAL A 232 -21.65 1.89 -0.45
CA VAL A 232 -21.13 0.89 -1.39
C VAL A 232 -22.12 0.68 -2.55
N ASN A 233 -22.12 1.65 -3.45
CA ASN A 233 -22.90 1.68 -4.67
C ASN A 233 -22.02 2.19 -5.81
N PHE A 234 -22.04 1.49 -6.93
CA PHE A 234 -21.11 1.74 -8.03
C PHE A 234 -21.18 3.19 -8.54
N GLN A 235 -22.39 3.70 -8.80
CA GLN A 235 -22.58 5.03 -9.35
C GLN A 235 -22.25 6.12 -8.32
N LEU A 236 -22.67 5.94 -7.06
CA LEU A 236 -22.35 6.91 -6.00
C LEU A 236 -20.84 7.00 -5.73
N LEU A 237 -20.14 5.87 -5.68
CA LEU A 237 -18.68 5.84 -5.56
C LEU A 237 -18.02 6.52 -6.75
N ARG A 238 -18.46 6.20 -7.97
CA ARG A 238 -17.93 6.81 -9.19
C ARG A 238 -18.10 8.33 -9.20
N SER A 239 -19.30 8.84 -8.92
CA SER A 239 -19.57 10.27 -8.82
C SER A 239 -18.74 10.91 -7.70
N TRP A 240 -18.65 10.29 -6.53
CA TRP A 240 -17.84 10.81 -5.42
C TRP A 240 -16.37 10.97 -5.81
N PHE A 241 -15.77 9.96 -6.44
CA PHE A 241 -14.42 10.08 -6.98
C PHE A 241 -14.31 11.25 -7.97
N GLN A 242 -15.27 11.44 -8.88
CA GLN A 242 -15.17 12.46 -9.92
C GLN A 242 -15.36 13.89 -9.40
N GLU A 243 -16.33 14.09 -8.50
CA GLU A 243 -16.89 15.41 -8.22
C GLU A 243 -16.56 15.91 -6.81
N ASN A 244 -16.29 15.00 -5.86
CA ASN A 244 -16.03 15.37 -4.46
C ASN A 244 -14.55 15.69 -4.22
N CYS A 245 -14.27 16.72 -3.43
CA CYS A 245 -12.90 17.07 -3.05
C CYS A 245 -12.22 16.00 -2.18
N GLU A 246 -12.97 15.30 -1.32
CA GLU A 246 -12.48 14.13 -0.58
C GLU A 246 -12.25 12.93 -1.51
N GLY A 247 -12.90 12.91 -2.68
CA GLY A 247 -12.75 11.90 -3.73
C GLY A 247 -11.46 11.99 -4.55
N ARG A 248 -10.60 12.98 -4.28
CA ARG A 248 -9.29 13.15 -4.95
C ARG A 248 -8.22 12.24 -4.34
N VAL A 249 -8.53 10.95 -4.26
CA VAL A 249 -7.68 9.89 -3.72
C VAL A 249 -7.52 8.76 -4.74
N GLU A 250 -6.59 7.84 -4.48
CA GLU A 250 -6.45 6.63 -5.31
C GLU A 250 -7.75 5.82 -5.35
N GLY A 251 -8.33 5.67 -4.16
CA GLY A 251 -9.27 4.62 -3.81
C GLY A 251 -9.57 4.61 -2.32
N ILE A 252 -10.38 3.64 -1.90
CA ILE A 252 -10.79 3.43 -0.51
C ILE A 252 -10.42 2.01 -0.10
N VAL A 253 -9.97 1.83 1.13
CA VAL A 253 -9.91 0.53 1.81
C VAL A 253 -10.85 0.54 3.00
N TRP A 254 -11.79 -0.40 3.00
CA TRP A 254 -12.69 -0.69 4.11
C TRP A 254 -12.11 -1.78 5.01
N HIS A 255 -12.08 -1.48 6.31
CA HIS A 255 -11.64 -2.38 7.37
C HIS A 255 -12.88 -2.95 8.07
N CYS A 256 -13.26 -4.16 7.68
CA CYS A 256 -14.46 -4.82 8.18
C CYS A 256 -14.24 -5.35 9.61
N ASN A 257 -15.34 -5.55 10.35
CA ASN A 257 -15.29 -5.92 11.77
C ASN A 257 -14.72 -7.33 12.02
N ASP A 258 -14.83 -8.21 11.03
CA ASP A 258 -14.23 -9.56 11.02
C ASP A 258 -12.73 -9.55 10.67
N GLY A 259 -12.16 -8.38 10.40
CA GLY A 259 -10.77 -8.22 9.95
C GLY A 259 -10.56 -8.49 8.46
N THR A 260 -11.62 -8.63 7.67
CA THR A 260 -11.57 -8.64 6.21
C THR A 260 -11.27 -7.22 5.71
N LEU A 261 -10.36 -7.12 4.75
CA LEU A 261 -10.08 -5.88 4.03
C LEU A 261 -10.75 -5.94 2.67
N ILE A 262 -11.46 -4.88 2.30
CA ILE A 262 -12.08 -4.71 0.99
C ILE A 262 -11.58 -3.38 0.41
N LYS A 263 -11.34 -3.28 -0.90
CA LYS A 263 -10.93 -2.01 -1.52
C LYS A 263 -11.72 -1.66 -2.76
N ILE A 264 -11.69 -0.40 -3.14
CA ILE A 264 -11.95 0.05 -4.51
C ILE A 264 -10.79 0.92 -4.94
N HIS A 265 -10.36 0.77 -6.19
CA HIS A 265 -9.42 1.68 -6.81
C HIS A 265 -10.16 2.45 -7.89
N ARG A 266 -9.91 3.75 -7.98
CA ARG A 266 -10.48 4.65 -8.99
C ARG A 266 -10.40 4.12 -10.43
N HIS A 267 -9.31 3.45 -10.81
CA HIS A 267 -9.20 2.86 -12.16
C HIS A 267 -10.15 1.69 -12.41
N HIS A 268 -10.56 0.95 -11.38
CA HIS A 268 -11.59 -0.08 -11.53
C HIS A 268 -12.93 0.56 -11.96
N LEU A 269 -13.20 1.81 -11.55
CA LEU A 269 -14.38 2.56 -11.99
C LEU A 269 -14.18 3.24 -13.36
N GLY A 270 -13.09 2.94 -14.06
CA GLY A 270 -12.73 3.55 -15.34
C GLY A 270 -12.22 4.99 -15.21
N LEU A 271 -11.84 5.44 -14.02
CA LEU A 271 -11.37 6.80 -13.79
C LEU A 271 -9.83 6.85 -13.77
N ARG A 272 -9.24 7.93 -14.27
CA ARG A 272 -7.78 8.17 -14.18
C ARG A 272 -7.40 8.56 -12.75
N TRP A 273 -6.10 8.58 -12.45
CA TRP A 273 -5.60 9.23 -11.25
C TRP A 273 -6.17 10.66 -11.13
N PRO A 274 -6.45 11.20 -9.93
CA PRO A 274 -6.94 12.56 -9.80
C PRO A 274 -6.03 13.57 -10.50
N ASP A 275 -6.62 14.45 -11.30
CA ASP A 275 -5.92 15.58 -11.89
C ASP A 275 -5.75 16.68 -10.82
N GLY A 276 -4.55 17.28 -10.74
CA GLY A 276 -4.24 18.33 -9.77
C GLY A 276 -3.89 17.82 -8.36
N GLU A 277 -4.22 18.61 -7.33
CA GLU A 277 -3.87 18.29 -5.94
C GLU A 277 -4.72 17.15 -5.37
N THR A 278 -4.04 16.10 -4.89
CA THR A 278 -4.68 14.98 -4.18
C THR A 278 -5.10 15.39 -2.77
N ARG A 279 -6.05 14.66 -2.18
CA ARG A 279 -6.52 14.93 -0.82
C ARG A 279 -5.39 14.83 0.20
N LEU A 280 -4.53 13.82 0.11
CA LEU A 280 -3.39 13.69 1.03
C LEU A 280 -2.37 14.83 0.86
N ALA A 281 -2.01 15.17 -0.38
CA ALA A 281 -0.96 16.16 -0.67
C ALA A 281 -1.35 17.59 -0.28
N SER A 282 -2.65 17.92 -0.35
CA SER A 282 -3.19 19.24 -0.02
C SER A 282 -3.42 19.47 1.49
N ARG A 283 -3.29 18.44 2.32
CA ARG A 283 -3.50 18.58 3.77
C ARG A 283 -2.34 19.32 4.43
N PRO A 284 -2.60 20.15 5.46
CA PRO A 284 -1.54 20.78 6.24
C PRO A 284 -0.68 19.72 6.92
N ALA A 285 0.61 20.02 7.08
CA ALA A 285 1.57 19.11 7.68
C ALA A 285 2.43 19.81 8.75
N VAL A 286 2.89 19.07 9.74
CA VAL A 286 3.88 19.50 10.72
C VAL A 286 4.99 18.46 10.81
N VAL A 287 6.23 18.90 10.95
CA VAL A 287 7.35 18.02 11.25
C VAL A 287 7.54 18.01 12.77
N ARG A 288 7.46 16.82 13.38
CA ARG A 288 7.70 16.61 14.81
C ARG A 288 8.60 15.40 15.00
N LEU A 289 9.90 15.61 14.82
CA LEU A 289 10.89 14.64 15.25
C LEU A 289 10.97 14.77 16.78
N GLY A 290 10.68 13.71 17.53
CA GLY A 290 10.58 13.75 18.99
C GLY A 290 11.87 14.22 19.71
N GLY A 291 11.93 14.01 21.03
CA GLY A 291 13.04 14.49 21.89
C GLY A 291 14.47 14.06 21.49
N ALA A 292 14.62 13.16 20.53
CA ALA A 292 15.88 12.69 19.96
C ALA A 292 16.33 13.44 18.68
N SER A 293 15.76 14.61 18.38
CA SER A 293 16.12 15.44 17.20
C SER A 293 17.63 15.66 17.02
N VAL A 294 18.37 15.76 18.13
CA VAL A 294 19.84 15.90 18.14
C VAL A 294 20.53 14.62 17.65
N ALA A 295 20.07 13.44 18.08
CA ALA A 295 20.61 12.16 17.63
C ALA A 295 20.33 11.89 16.14
N TYR A 296 19.21 12.42 15.61
CA TYR A 296 18.90 12.34 14.17
C TYR A 296 19.79 13.26 13.34
N SER A 297 20.31 14.37 13.89
CA SER A 297 21.20 15.25 13.12
C SER A 297 22.52 14.56 12.72
N SER A 298 22.95 13.56 13.49
CA SER A 298 24.14 12.75 13.22
C SER A 298 23.86 11.50 12.37
N SER A 299 22.59 11.17 12.06
CA SER A 299 22.29 10.01 11.20
C SER A 299 22.58 10.31 9.73
N GLU A 300 23.09 9.33 8.99
CA GLU A 300 23.13 9.43 7.53
C GLU A 300 21.73 9.24 6.94
N GLY A 301 21.30 10.14 6.05
CA GLY A 301 20.07 9.98 5.27
C GLY A 301 18.93 10.92 5.65
N LEU A 302 17.70 10.49 5.37
CA LEU A 302 16.54 11.39 5.34
C LEU A 302 16.19 11.97 6.72
N LEU A 303 16.42 11.21 7.80
CA LEU A 303 16.13 11.66 9.17
C LEU A 303 16.95 12.90 9.57
N SER A 304 18.23 12.99 9.17
CA SER A 304 19.03 14.19 9.46
C SER A 304 18.57 15.40 8.66
N TRP A 305 18.05 15.20 7.45
CA TRP A 305 17.51 16.28 6.62
C TRP A 305 16.22 16.86 7.21
N PHE A 306 15.42 16.07 7.93
CA PHE A 306 14.24 16.56 8.63
C PHE A 306 14.54 17.24 9.97
N SER A 307 15.74 17.07 10.55
CA SER A 307 16.12 17.67 11.85
C SER A 307 15.97 19.20 11.88
N PRO A 308 16.46 19.96 10.86
CA PRO A 308 16.25 21.41 10.78
C PRO A 308 14.78 21.84 10.62
N LEU A 309 13.91 20.93 10.15
CA LEU A 309 12.49 21.21 9.95
C LEU A 309 11.66 20.95 11.21
N ASN A 310 12.25 20.46 12.30
CA ASN A 310 11.51 20.09 13.49
C ASN A 310 10.71 21.28 14.06
N GLY A 311 9.42 21.06 14.32
CA GLY A 311 8.47 22.08 14.76
C GLY A 311 7.87 22.94 13.65
N GLN A 312 8.39 22.88 12.41
CA GLN A 312 7.87 23.66 11.29
C GLN A 312 6.50 23.13 10.82
N ARG A 313 5.62 24.06 10.47
CA ARG A 313 4.29 23.80 9.91
C ARG A 313 4.25 24.24 8.45
N PHE A 314 3.56 23.45 7.64
CA PHE A 314 3.39 23.66 6.22
C PHE A 314 1.90 23.70 5.89
N SER A 315 1.51 24.60 4.98
CA SER A 315 0.14 24.72 4.49
C SER A 315 -0.35 23.46 3.81
N ARG A 316 0.54 22.76 3.09
CA ARG A 316 0.28 21.51 2.38
C ARG A 316 1.45 20.55 2.58
N LEU A 317 1.17 19.26 2.59
CA LEU A 317 2.19 18.21 2.70
C LEU A 317 3.23 18.30 1.57
N GLN A 318 2.78 18.59 0.34
CA GLN A 318 3.67 18.73 -0.82
C GLN A 318 4.62 19.95 -0.72
N ASP A 319 4.37 20.89 0.19
CA ASP A 319 5.21 22.08 0.37
C ASP A 319 6.45 21.80 1.24
N VAL A 320 6.53 20.61 1.86
CA VAL A 320 7.67 20.19 2.68
C VAL A 320 8.91 20.03 1.80
N LYS A 321 9.97 20.78 2.12
CA LYS A 321 11.24 20.83 1.40
C LYS A 321 12.38 21.17 2.36
N PHE A 322 13.60 20.79 1.98
CA PHE A 322 14.84 21.08 2.72
C PHE A 322 15.51 22.35 2.20
#